data_AF-A0A6B2FKY2-F1
#
_entry.id   AF-A0A6B2FKY2-F1
#
_cell.length_a   1.000
_cell.length_b   1.000
_cell.length_c   1.000
_cell.angle_alpha   90.00
_cell.angle_beta   90.00
_cell.angle_gamma   90.00
#
_symmetry.space_group_name_H-M   'P 1'
#
loop_
_entity.id
_entity.type
_entity.pdbx_description
1 polymer ?
#
loop_
_entity_poly.entity_id
_entity_poly.type
_entity_poly.pdbx_seq_one_letter_code
_entity_poly.pdbx_strand_id
1 'polypeptide(L)'
;MKNYDSIYAKVSEMICDAKDLDADDLNADAPLTVLDLDSLDYVELMILAKREFGLTLTPELFTQHPMMTLRELCEYIEKETAA
;
A
#
# COMPACT_ATOMS: atom_id res chain seq x y z
N MET A 1 12.46 -5.88 -14.21
CA MET A 1 12.35 -5.82 -12.74
C MET A 1 10.87 -5.94 -12.44
N LYS A 2 10.46 -6.85 -11.56
CA LYS A 2 9.03 -7.13 -11.35
C LYS A 2 8.38 -5.87 -10.79
N ASN A 3 7.34 -5.35 -11.45
CA ASN A 3 6.63 -4.13 -11.02
C ASN A 3 6.23 -4.22 -9.54
N TYR A 4 5.82 -5.41 -9.08
CA TYR A 4 5.51 -5.70 -7.67
C TYR A 4 6.63 -5.33 -6.68
N ASP A 5 7.89 -5.67 -6.97
CA ASP A 5 8.99 -5.50 -6.00
C ASP A 5 9.28 -4.01 -5.74
N SER A 6 9.24 -3.21 -6.81
CA SER A 6 9.36 -1.75 -6.70
C SER A 6 8.12 -1.10 -6.08
N ILE A 7 6.92 -1.61 -6.35
CA ILE A 7 5.69 -1.13 -5.70
C ILE A 7 5.77 -1.40 -4.21
N TYR A 8 6.08 -2.64 -3.84
CA TYR A 8 6.22 -3.08 -2.46
C TYR A 8 7.25 -2.26 -1.71
N ALA A 9 8.43 -2.02 -2.29
CA ALA A 9 9.46 -1.20 -1.67
C ALA A 9 8.97 0.22 -1.38
N LYS A 10 8.31 0.90 -2.33
CA LYS A 10 7.82 2.27 -2.14
C LYS A 10 6.66 2.35 -1.13
N VAL A 11 5.72 1.42 -1.22
CA VAL A 11 4.57 1.39 -0.31
C VAL A 11 5.05 1.07 1.11
N SER A 12 5.96 0.11 1.26
CA SER A 12 6.54 -0.25 2.55
C SER A 12 7.34 0.91 3.14
N GLU A 13 8.21 1.55 2.35
CA GLU A 13 9.01 2.71 2.80
C GLU A 13 8.11 3.84 3.32
N MET A 14 7.03 4.16 2.61
CA MET A 14 6.12 5.21 3.05
C MET A 14 5.32 4.83 4.30
N ILE A 15 4.83 3.58 4.40
CA ILE A 15 4.14 3.12 5.61
C ILE A 15 5.11 3.13 6.80
N CYS A 16 6.36 2.69 6.61
CA CYS A 16 7.41 2.75 7.62
C CYS A 16 7.65 4.19 8.10
N ASP A 17 7.76 5.14 7.17
CA ASP A 17 7.95 6.56 7.49
C ASP A 17 6.74 7.14 8.24
N ALA A 18 5.52 6.80 7.81
CA ALA A 18 4.28 7.28 8.42
C ALA A 18 4.03 6.68 9.81
N LYS A 19 4.38 5.40 10.02
CA LYS A 19 4.15 4.67 11.27
C LYS A 19 5.35 4.57 12.20
N ASP A 20 6.50 5.13 11.83
CA ASP A 20 7.76 4.98 12.55
C ASP A 20 8.08 3.48 12.80
N LEU A 21 7.90 2.67 11.75
CA LEU A 21 8.12 1.22 11.75
C LEU A 21 9.34 0.86 10.88
N ASP A 22 10.04 -0.20 11.24
CA ASP A 22 11.09 -0.76 10.38
C ASP A 22 10.50 -1.63 9.27
N ALA A 23 11.17 -1.66 8.11
CA ALA A 23 10.73 -2.48 6.99
C ALA A 23 10.77 -3.99 7.29
N ASP A 24 11.52 -4.41 8.31
CA ASP A 24 11.59 -5.79 8.79
C ASP A 24 10.35 -6.18 9.62
N ASP A 25 9.69 -5.19 10.25
CA ASP A 25 8.42 -5.38 10.97
C ASP A 25 7.21 -5.43 10.01
N LEU A 26 7.37 -4.93 8.78
CA LEU A 26 6.33 -5.02 7.76
C LEU A 26 6.25 -6.43 7.16
N ASN A 27 5.09 -7.05 7.34
CA ASN A 27 4.78 -8.33 6.74
C ASN A 27 3.79 -8.16 5.57
N ALA A 28 4.23 -8.55 4.37
CA ALA A 28 3.40 -8.50 3.16
C ALA A 28 2.10 -9.33 3.26
N ASP A 29 2.11 -10.42 4.02
CA ASP A 29 0.95 -11.28 4.30
C ASP A 29 0.05 -10.73 5.40
N ALA A 30 0.51 -9.73 6.15
CA ALA A 30 -0.27 -9.17 7.24
C ALA A 30 -1.34 -8.19 6.71
N PRO A 31 -2.54 -8.16 7.32
CA PRO A 31 -3.57 -7.19 6.98
C PRO A 31 -3.09 -5.75 7.23
N LEU A 32 -3.44 -4.81 6.36
CA LEU A 32 -3.14 -3.39 6.59
C LEU A 32 -3.73 -2.85 7.91
N THR A 33 -4.79 -3.48 8.42
CA THR A 33 -5.39 -3.16 9.71
C THR A 33 -4.50 -3.45 10.91
N VAL A 34 -3.51 -4.36 10.81
CA VAL A 34 -2.56 -4.58 11.92
C VAL A 34 -1.53 -3.47 12.04
N LEU A 35 -1.39 -2.64 11.00
CA LEU A 35 -0.50 -1.49 10.96
C LEU A 35 -1.16 -0.24 11.58
N ASP A 36 -2.39 -0.38 12.06
CA ASP A 36 -3.17 0.68 12.73
C ASP A 36 -3.22 1.98 11.91
N LEU A 37 -3.38 1.87 10.58
CA LEU A 37 -3.40 3.02 9.66
C LEU A 37 -4.60 3.93 9.97
N ASP A 38 -4.33 5.23 10.11
CA ASP A 38 -5.30 6.29 10.28
C ASP A 38 -5.75 6.83 8.92
N SER A 39 -6.80 7.66 8.93
CA SER A 39 -7.32 8.28 7.70
C SER A 39 -6.27 9.09 6.92
N LEU A 40 -5.28 9.66 7.60
CA LEU A 40 -4.17 10.37 6.95
C LEU A 40 -3.22 9.41 6.22
N ASP A 41 -2.89 8.27 6.82
CA ASP A 41 -2.01 7.27 6.20
C ASP A 41 -2.62 6.71 4.93
N TYR A 42 -3.94 6.45 4.93
CA TYR A 42 -4.66 6.05 3.71
C TYR A 42 -4.61 7.12 2.63
N VAL A 43 -4.71 8.40 3.00
CA VAL A 43 -4.61 9.51 2.04
C VAL A 43 -3.19 9.58 1.45
N GLU A 44 -2.15 9.41 2.27
CA GLU A 44 -0.76 9.35 1.80
C GLU A 44 -0.53 8.17 0.86
N LEU A 45 -1.06 6.98 1.18
CA LEU A 45 -1.07 5.81 0.30
C LEU A 45 -1.71 6.11 -1.06
N MET A 46 -2.87 6.77 -1.07
CA MET A 46 -3.56 7.16 -2.30
C MET A 46 -2.75 8.17 -3.12
N ILE A 47 -2.13 9.15 -2.46
CA ILE A 47 -1.30 10.17 -3.13
C ILE A 47 -0.05 9.53 -3.72
N LEU A 48 0.62 8.66 -2.97
CA LEU A 48 1.79 7.92 -3.41
C LEU A 48 1.44 7.05 -4.62
N ALA A 49 0.37 6.27 -4.55
CA ALA A 49 -0.03 5.41 -5.67
C ALA A 49 -0.34 6.21 -6.94
N LYS A 50 -0.95 7.39 -6.80
CA LYS A 50 -1.26 8.28 -7.90
C LYS A 50 -0.04 8.98 -8.48
N ARG A 51 0.92 9.40 -7.64
CA ARG A 51 2.15 10.08 -8.08
C ARG A 51 3.16 9.11 -8.68
N GLU A 52 3.38 7.99 -8.01
CA GLU A 52 4.42 7.03 -8.35
C GLU A 52 4.00 6.06 -9.45
N PHE A 53 2.70 5.69 -9.49
CA PHE A 53 2.19 4.70 -10.43
C PHE A 53 1.07 5.23 -11.33
N GLY A 54 0.58 6.46 -11.13
CA GLY A 54 -0.55 6.99 -11.90
C GLY A 54 -1.90 6.39 -11.51
N LEU A 55 -1.97 5.57 -10.46
CA LEU A 55 -3.18 4.87 -10.04
C LEU A 55 -3.97 5.68 -9.00
N THR A 56 -5.28 5.83 -9.22
CA THR A 56 -6.15 6.45 -8.21
C THR A 56 -6.77 5.37 -7.33
N LEU A 57 -6.18 5.17 -6.14
CA LEU A 57 -6.79 4.36 -5.08
C LEU A 57 -7.97 5.12 -4.46
N THR A 58 -9.07 4.43 -4.19
CA THR A 58 -10.25 5.01 -3.54
C THR A 58 -10.41 4.47 -2.11
N PRO A 59 -10.95 5.26 -1.17
CA PRO A 59 -11.25 4.79 0.18
C PRO A 59 -12.23 3.60 0.17
N GLU A 60 -13.11 3.53 -0.83
CA GLU A 60 -14.03 2.41 -1.02
C GLU A 60 -13.30 1.06 -1.08
N LEU A 61 -12.14 0.99 -1.74
CA LEU A 61 -11.33 -0.23 -1.83
C LEU A 61 -10.98 -0.76 -0.43
N PHE A 62 -10.49 0.11 0.44
CA PHE A 62 -10.10 -0.24 1.81
C PHE A 62 -11.32 -0.55 2.70
N THR A 63 -12.45 0.14 2.48
CA THR A 63 -13.69 -0.17 3.22
C THR A 63 -14.34 -1.48 2.78
N GLN A 64 -14.23 -1.87 1.50
CA GLN A 64 -14.74 -3.13 0.97
C GLN A 64 -13.81 -4.30 1.33
N HIS A 65 -12.51 -4.05 1.43
CA HIS A 65 -11.50 -5.03 1.80
C HIS A 65 -10.78 -4.63 3.10
N PRO A 66 -11.46 -4.69 4.27
CA PRO A 66 -10.86 -4.32 5.55
C PRO A 66 -9.73 -5.26 5.99
N MET A 67 -9.67 -6.47 5.43
CA MET A 67 -8.58 -7.42 5.66
C MET A 67 -7.54 -7.44 4.53
N MET A 68 -7.56 -6.44 3.64
CA MET A 68 -6.60 -6.34 2.55
C MET A 68 -5.18 -6.32 3.10
N THR A 69 -4.36 -7.19 2.56
CA THR A 69 -2.95 -7.28 2.92
C THR A 69 -2.10 -6.30 2.10
N LEU A 70 -0.91 -6.00 2.59
CA LEU A 70 0.04 -5.17 1.83
C LEU A 70 0.40 -5.82 0.49
N ARG A 71 0.50 -7.16 0.44
CA ARG A 71 0.69 -7.90 -0.81
C ARG A 71 -0.45 -7.65 -1.78
N GLU A 72 -1.70 -7.84 -1.34
CA GLU A 72 -2.87 -7.64 -2.20
C GLU A 72 -2.95 -6.20 -2.73
N LEU A 73 -2.57 -5.21 -1.93
CA LEU A 73 -2.44 -3.83 -2.38
C LEU A 73 -1.40 -3.67 -3.48
N CYS A 74 -0.21 -4.25 -3.29
CA CYS A 74 0.84 -4.17 -4.28
C CYS A 74 0.48 -4.90 -5.57
N GLU A 75 -0.15 -6.08 -5.49
CA GLU A 75 -0.65 -6.83 -6.64
C GLU A 75 -1.78 -6.08 -7.36
N TYR A 76 -2.69 -5.42 -6.62
CA TYR A 76 -3.73 -4.57 -7.19
C TYR A 76 -3.12 -3.41 -7.98
N ILE A 77 -2.15 -2.70 -7.38
CA ILE A 77 -1.45 -1.60 -8.05
C ILE A 77 -0.71 -2.12 -9.29
N GLU A 78 -0.01 -3.24 -9.18
CA GLU A 78 0.73 -3.83 -10.29
C GLU A 78 -0.19 -4.17 -11.46
N LYS A 79 -1.34 -4.79 -11.17
CA LYS A 79 -2.32 -5.19 -12.17
C LYS A 79 -2.94 -3.98 -12.89
N GLU A 80 -3.29 -2.93 -12.15
CA GLU A 80 -3.90 -1.74 -12.73
C GLU A 80 -2.89 -0.88 -13.53
N THR A 81 -1.61 -0.94 -13.16
CA THR A 81 -0.54 -0.17 -13.81
C THR A 81 0.09 -0.90 -15.00
N ALA A 82 -0.08 -2.22 -15.06
CA ALA A 82 0.29 -3.05 -16.20
C ALA A 82 -0.77 -3.08 -17.32
N ALA A 83 -1.95 -2.50 -17.09
CA ALA A 83 -3.07 -2.41 -18.04
C ALA A 83 -3.00 -1.12 -18.88
#